data_AF-R4LDT6-F1
#
_entry.id   AF-R4LDT6-F1
#
_cell.length_a   1.000
_cell.length_b   1.000
_cell.length_c   1.000
_cell.angle_alpha   90.00
_cell.angle_beta   90.00
_cell.angle_gamma   90.00
#
_symmetry.space_group_name_H-M   'P 1'
#
loop_
_entity.id
_entity.type
_entity.pdbx_description
1 polymer ?
#
loop_
_entity_poly.entity_id
_entity_poly.type
_entity_poly.pdbx_seq_one_letter_code
_entity_poly.pdbx_strand_id
1 'polypeptide(L)'
;MTDLTTEQPMSVPNDSTSVQAMVRADLRIREQIGRQRYGTALQPHNGRDALRDAYEEALDLACYLRQAIAERAHQADDEATR
;
A
#
# COMPACT_ATOMS: atom_id res chain seq x y z
N MET A 1 6.88 17.39 -16.12
CA MET A 1 6.19 17.79 -14.88
C MET A 1 4.72 17.51 -15.14
N THR A 2 4.20 16.39 -14.63
CA THR A 2 2.80 15.98 -14.87
C THR A 2 1.90 17.00 -14.21
N ASP A 3 1.05 17.65 -14.99
CA ASP A 3 0.07 18.61 -14.51
C ASP A 3 -0.94 17.88 -13.63
N LEU A 4 -0.92 18.15 -12.33
CA LEU A 4 -1.80 17.51 -11.34
C LEU A 4 -3.28 17.97 -11.49
N THR A 5 -3.57 18.89 -12.42
CA THR A 5 -4.90 19.48 -12.61
C THR A 5 -5.72 18.85 -13.75
N THR A 6 -5.16 17.95 -14.55
CA THR A 6 -5.91 17.26 -15.62
C THR A 6 -6.81 16.15 -15.06
N GLU A 7 -8.12 16.22 -15.36
CA GLU A 7 -9.09 15.17 -15.02
C GLU A 7 -8.70 13.83 -15.64
N GLN A 8 -8.84 12.76 -14.85
CA GLN A 8 -8.57 11.40 -15.29
C GLN A 8 -9.70 10.86 -16.18
N PRO A 9 -9.40 10.00 -17.18
CA PRO A 9 -10.44 9.40 -18.02
C PRO A 9 -11.38 8.50 -17.22
N MET A 10 -12.62 8.34 -17.70
CA MET A 10 -13.60 7.43 -17.13
C MET A 10 -13.08 5.98 -17.15
N SER A 11 -13.48 5.20 -16.14
CA SER A 11 -13.14 3.78 -16.08
C SER A 11 -13.82 2.99 -17.21
N VAL A 12 -13.11 1.99 -17.74
CA VAL A 12 -13.65 1.03 -18.71
C VAL A 12 -14.11 -0.21 -17.96
N PRO A 13 -15.40 -0.62 -18.07
CA PRO A 13 -15.90 -1.84 -17.44
C PRO A 13 -15.13 -3.07 -17.90
N ASN A 14 -14.92 -4.03 -16.99
CA ASN A 14 -14.31 -5.31 -17.26
C ASN A 14 -14.83 -6.39 -16.29
N ASP A 15 -14.49 -7.65 -16.55
CA ASP A 15 -14.91 -8.80 -15.74
C ASP A 15 -13.96 -9.12 -14.58
N SER A 16 -13.04 -8.22 -14.23
CA SER A 16 -12.10 -8.45 -13.14
C SER A 16 -12.78 -8.29 -11.79
N THR A 17 -12.29 -9.02 -10.79
CA THR A 17 -12.68 -8.82 -9.39
C THR A 17 -12.52 -7.35 -9.01
N SER A 18 -13.53 -6.78 -8.33
CA SER A 18 -13.44 -5.39 -7.87
C SER A 18 -12.25 -5.20 -6.93
N VAL A 19 -11.54 -4.09 -7.07
CA VAL A 19 -10.40 -3.75 -6.18
C VAL A 19 -10.82 -3.77 -4.71
N GLN A 20 -12.05 -3.36 -4.39
CA GLN A 20 -12.58 -3.42 -3.03
C GLN A 20 -12.75 -4.86 -2.52
N ALA A 21 -13.09 -5.83 -3.38
CA ALA A 21 -13.16 -7.23 -3.00
C ALA A 21 -11.76 -7.82 -2.74
N MET A 22 -10.76 -7.44 -3.54
CA MET A 22 -9.37 -7.81 -3.31
C MET A 22 -8.87 -7.27 -1.95
N VAL A 23 -9.07 -5.99 -1.67
CA VAL A 23 -8.69 -5.38 -0.38
C VAL A 23 -9.37 -6.07 0.80
N ARG A 24 -10.66 -6.43 0.68
CA ARG A 24 -11.35 -7.20 1.73
C ARG A 24 -10.72 -8.58 1.96
N ALA A 25 -10.22 -9.25 0.92
CA ALA A 25 -9.54 -10.52 1.06
C ALA A 25 -8.20 -10.35 1.81
N ASP A 26 -7.42 -9.33 1.45
CA ASP A 26 -6.16 -9.01 2.12
C ASP A 26 -6.35 -8.70 3.61
N LEU A 27 -7.41 -7.94 3.95
CA LEU A 27 -7.75 -7.63 5.34
C LEU A 27 -8.07 -8.89 6.16
N ARG A 28 -8.80 -9.87 5.59
CA ARG A 28 -9.07 -11.15 6.27
C ARG A 28 -7.79 -11.93 6.53
N ILE A 29 -6.88 -11.96 5.55
CA ILE A 29 -5.59 -12.63 5.69
C ILE A 29 -4.76 -11.96 6.78
N ARG A 30 -4.67 -10.62 6.77
CA ARG A 30 -3.97 -9.83 7.79
C ARG A 30 -4.53 -10.08 9.21
N GLU A 31 -5.86 -10.13 9.36
CA GLU A 31 -6.49 -10.45 10.64
C GLU A 31 -6.07 -11.83 11.14
N GLN A 32 -6.10 -12.84 10.26
CA GLN A 32 -5.70 -14.21 10.60
C GLN A 32 -4.22 -14.30 11.00
N ILE A 33 -3.34 -13.61 10.28
CA ILE A 33 -1.90 -13.52 10.63
C ILE A 33 -1.74 -12.89 12.02
N GLY A 34 -2.48 -11.82 12.32
CA GLY A 34 -2.47 -11.18 13.64
C GLY A 34 -2.86 -12.16 14.75
N ARG A 35 -3.96 -12.90 14.56
CA ARG A 35 -4.41 -13.94 15.49
C ARG A 35 -3.36 -15.03 15.69
N GLN A 36 -2.70 -15.47 14.62
CA GLN A 36 -1.65 -16.49 14.69
C GLN A 36 -0.37 -16.00 15.37
N ARG A 37 0.07 -14.76 15.10
CA ARG A 37 1.33 -14.22 15.62
C ARG A 37 1.21 -13.69 17.05
N TYR A 38 0.09 -13.06 17.38
CA TYR A 38 -0.09 -12.31 18.63
C TYR A 38 -1.22 -12.86 19.52
N GLY A 39 -1.87 -13.96 19.12
CA GLY A 39 -2.95 -14.59 19.88
C GLY A 39 -4.32 -13.91 19.76
N THR A 40 -4.39 -12.71 19.19
CA THR A 40 -5.64 -11.98 18.96
C THR A 40 -5.56 -11.08 17.73
N ALA A 41 -6.72 -10.68 17.20
CA ALA A 41 -6.80 -9.64 16.17
C ALA A 41 -6.59 -8.25 16.78
N LEU A 42 -6.31 -7.25 15.93
CA LEU A 42 -6.31 -5.85 16.37
C LEU A 42 -7.72 -5.47 16.82
N GLN A 43 -7.85 -5.00 18.05
CA GLN A 43 -9.11 -4.61 18.67
C GLN A 43 -8.99 -3.20 19.27
N PRO A 44 -10.07 -2.40 19.29
CA PRO A 44 -10.10 -1.16 20.06
C PRO A 44 -9.78 -1.41 21.55
N HIS A 45 -9.28 -0.38 22.23
CA HIS A 45 -8.98 -0.41 23.68
C HIS A 45 -7.95 -1.48 24.11
N ASN A 46 -7.02 -1.84 23.22
CA ASN A 46 -5.95 -2.82 23.50
C ASN A 46 -4.71 -2.25 24.22
N GLY A 47 -4.77 -1.00 24.66
CA GLY A 47 -3.66 -0.32 25.37
C GLY A 47 -2.54 0.23 24.47
N ARG A 48 -2.62 0.05 23.14
CA ARG A 48 -1.69 0.66 22.19
C ARG A 48 -2.15 2.05 21.74
N ASP A 49 -1.19 2.90 21.40
CA ASP A 49 -1.46 4.16 20.73
C ASP A 49 -1.56 3.92 19.21
N ALA A 50 -2.80 3.78 18.73
CA ALA A 50 -3.07 3.50 17.33
C ALA A 50 -2.63 4.64 16.38
N LEU A 51 -2.58 5.89 16.86
CA LEU A 51 -2.14 7.02 16.03
C LEU A 51 -0.63 6.98 15.84
N ARG A 52 0.10 6.63 16.90
CA ARG A 52 1.54 6.41 16.81
C ARG A 52 1.86 5.24 15.88
N ASP A 53 1.19 4.10 16.04
CA ASP A 53 1.36 2.94 15.17
C ASP A 53 1.10 3.32 13.70
N ALA A 54 0.02 4.05 13.42
CA ALA A 54 -0.30 4.50 12.07
C ALA A 54 0.75 5.47 11.49
N TYR A 55 1.32 6.35 12.31
CA TYR A 55 2.40 7.25 11.89
C TYR A 55 3.69 6.49 11.55
N GLU A 56 4.08 5.53 12.39
CA GLU A 56 5.25 4.68 12.15
C GLU A 56 5.06 3.85 10.85
N GLU A 57 3.89 3.24 10.63
CA GLU A 57 3.57 2.52 9.39
C GLU A 57 3.53 3.43 8.15
N ALA A 58 3.15 4.71 8.30
CA ALA A 58 3.21 5.68 7.21
C ALA A 58 4.66 6.05 6.82
N LEU A 59 5.58 6.08 7.79
CA LEU A 59 7.01 6.26 7.50
C LEU A 59 7.60 5.05 6.77
N ASP A 60 7.21 3.83 7.16
CA ASP A 60 7.61 2.61 6.45
C ASP A 60 7.12 2.62 5.00
N LEU A 61 5.87 3.03 4.76
CA LEU A 61 5.35 3.24 3.40
C LEU A 61 6.20 4.25 2.62
N ALA A 62 6.56 5.38 3.21
CA ALA A 62 7.39 6.40 2.56
C ALA A 62 8.77 5.85 2.16
N CYS A 63 9.39 5.02 3.00
CA CYS A 63 10.63 4.33 2.68
C CYS A 63 10.50 3.42 1.45
N TYR A 64 9.45 2.59 1.39
CA TYR A 64 9.22 1.71 0.22
C TYR A 64 8.94 2.50 -1.06
N LEU A 65 8.20 3.61 -0.97
CA LEU A 65 7.98 4.50 -2.11
C LEU A 65 9.30 5.13 -2.59
N ARG A 66 10.16 5.60 -1.68
CA ARG A 66 11.47 6.17 -2.01
C ARG A 66 12.39 5.15 -2.67
N GLN A 67 12.39 3.90 -2.19
CA GLN A 67 13.13 2.81 -2.82
C GLN A 67 12.64 2.58 -4.25
N ALA A 68 11.33 2.42 -4.47
CA ALA A 68 10.78 2.20 -5.81
C ALA A 68 11.09 3.34 -6.78
N ILE A 69 11.11 4.59 -6.31
CA ILE A 69 11.53 5.76 -7.13
C ILE A 69 13.02 5.65 -7.50
N ALA A 70 13.89 5.30 -6.55
CA ALA A 70 15.32 5.16 -6.80
C ALA A 70 15.63 4.02 -7.78
N GLU A 71 14.99 2.86 -7.61
CA GLU A 71 15.16 1.70 -8.49
C GLU A 71 14.70 2.00 -9.92
N ARG A 72 13.57 2.71 -10.09
CA ARG A 72 13.09 3.13 -11.43
C ARG A 72 14.02 4.14 -12.11
N ALA A 73 14.65 5.02 -11.34
CA ALA A 73 15.63 5.97 -11.88
C ALA A 73 16.86 5.22 -12.44
N HIS A 74 17.40 4.26 -11.68
CA HIS A 74 18.51 3.44 -12.16
C HIS A 74 18.15 2.60 -13.40
N GLN A 75 16.95 2.03 -13.46
CA GLN A 75 16.50 1.25 -14.63
C GLN A 75 16.43 2.10 -15.91
N ALA A 76 15.97 3.35 -15.81
CA ALA A 76 15.91 4.26 -16.95
C ALA A 76 17.32 4.65 -17.46
N ASP A 77 18.27 4.86 -16.54
CA ASP A 77 19.66 5.17 -16.89
C ASP A 77 20.35 3.97 -17.57
N ASP A 78 20.08 2.74 -17.10
CA ASP A 78 20.58 1.50 -17.69
C ASP A 78 20.03 1.26 -19.10
N GLU A 79 18.75 1.58 -19.35
CA GLU A 79 18.12 1.44 -20.67
C GLU A 79 18.61 2.52 -21.65
N ALA A 80 18.86 3.75 -21.19
CA ALA A 80 19.40 4.83 -22.02
C ALA A 80 20.87 4.65 -22.43
N THR A 81 21.62 3.81 -21.72
CA THR A 81 23.04 3.53 -21.98
C THR A 81 23.25 2.31 -22.90
N ARG A 82 22.18 1.60 -23.27
CA ARG A 82 22.21 0.37 -24.07
C ARG A 82 21.90 0.61 -25.55
#